data_AF-A0A6A3G891-F1
#
_entry.id   AF-A0A6A3G891-F1
#
_cell.length_a   1.000
_cell.length_b   1.000
_cell.length_c   1.000
_cell.angle_alpha   90.00
_cell.angle_beta   90.00
_cell.angle_gamma   90.00
#
_symmetry.space_group_name_H-M   'P 1'
#
loop_
_entity.id
_entity.type
_entity.pdbx_description
1 polymer ?
#
loop_
_entity_poly.entity_id
_entity_poly.type
_entity_poly.pdbx_seq_one_letter_code
_entity_poly.pdbx_strand_id
1 'polypeptide(L)'
;MPGATETNNTAEYTALLLGARAAAVHIQGDSLLVIRQVKGIYGAKSTRLRGLRNAVRTELARVGNFSLHHIDRQDNGHADRLANRALDQKNTLVECATHPGRNACT
;
A
#
# COMPACT_ATOMS: atom_id res chain seq x y z
N MET A 1 -20.92 37.03 28.37
CA MET A 1 -20.59 36.62 26.99
C MET A 1 -19.23 35.95 27.03
N PRO A 2 -19.10 34.68 26.61
CA PRO A 2 -17.79 34.03 26.52
C PRO A 2 -16.87 34.86 25.61
N GLY A 3 -15.63 35.06 26.02
CA GLY A 3 -14.68 36.00 25.41
C GLY A 3 -14.13 35.50 24.07
N ALA A 4 -13.79 36.43 23.17
CA ALA A 4 -13.27 36.15 21.82
C ALA A 4 -12.08 35.15 21.76
N THR A 5 -11.37 34.98 22.87
CA THR A 5 -10.29 34.01 23.07
C THR A 5 -10.76 32.55 23.05
N GLU A 6 -11.95 32.23 23.58
CA GLU A 6 -12.51 30.87 23.53
C GLU A 6 -12.85 30.46 22.10
N THR A 7 -13.39 31.39 21.30
CA THR A 7 -13.70 31.15 19.88
C THR A 7 -12.45 31.01 19.01
N ASN A 8 -11.38 31.78 19.28
CA ASN A 8 -10.13 31.64 18.53
C ASN A 8 -9.45 30.29 18.82
N ASN A 9 -9.32 29.92 20.10
CA ASN A 9 -8.75 28.64 20.49
C ASN A 9 -9.54 27.47 19.87
N THR A 10 -10.88 27.58 19.84
CA THR A 10 -11.74 26.56 19.21
C THR A 10 -11.46 26.43 17.71
N ALA A 11 -11.28 27.54 16.99
CA ALA A 11 -10.95 27.52 15.57
C ALA A 11 -9.55 26.91 15.32
N GLU A 12 -8.54 27.29 16.11
CA GLU A 12 -7.17 26.76 16.02
C GLU A 12 -7.12 25.25 16.29
N TYR A 13 -7.80 24.77 17.35
CA TYR A 13 -7.89 23.34 17.65
C TYR A 13 -8.62 22.55 16.55
N THR A 14 -9.66 23.13 15.96
CA THR A 14 -10.41 22.49 14.87
C THR A 14 -9.55 22.35 13.62
N ALA A 15 -8.79 23.40 13.26
CA ALA A 15 -7.85 23.37 12.15
C ALA A 15 -6.72 22.34 12.39
N LEU A 16 -6.17 22.29 13.60
CA LEU A 16 -5.15 21.32 13.97
C LEU A 16 -5.68 19.87 13.90
N LEU A 17 -6.90 19.64 14.38
CA LEU A 17 -7.54 18.33 14.31
C LEU A 17 -7.81 17.89 12.87
N LEU A 18 -8.25 18.81 12.00
CA LEU A 18 -8.43 18.56 10.57
C LEU A 18 -7.09 18.23 9.89
N GLY A 19 -6.03 18.99 10.17
CA GLY A 19 -4.68 18.73 9.68
C GLY A 19 -4.14 17.38 10.14
N ALA A 20 -4.34 17.04 11.43
CA ALA A 20 -3.92 15.75 11.98
C ALA A 20 -4.70 14.57 11.39
N ARG A 21 -5.99 14.74 11.06
CA ARG A 21 -6.78 13.74 10.34
C ARG A 21 -6.33 13.59 8.89
N ALA A 22 -5.99 14.69 8.23
CA ALA A 22 -5.44 14.67 6.87
C ALA A 22 -4.05 14.01 6.82
N ALA A 23 -3.27 14.10 7.91
CA ALA A 23 -2.00 13.39 8.04
C ALA A 23 -2.15 11.87 8.21
N ALA A 24 -3.38 11.35 8.43
CA ALA A 24 -3.61 9.92 8.55
C ALA A 24 -3.60 9.23 7.17
N VAL A 25 -2.73 8.25 7.00
CA VAL A 25 -2.59 7.55 5.71
C VAL A 25 -3.73 6.57 5.51
N HIS A 26 -4.44 6.70 4.39
CA HIS A 26 -5.52 5.79 4.01
C HIS A 26 -5.01 4.79 2.97
N ILE A 27 -5.03 3.51 3.32
CA ILE A 27 -4.46 2.43 2.51
C ILE A 27 -5.59 1.51 2.06
N GLN A 28 -5.69 1.30 0.75
CA GLN A 28 -6.65 0.40 0.13
C GLN A 28 -5.91 -0.68 -0.66
N GLY A 29 -6.47 -1.89 -0.67
CA GLY A 29 -5.95 -2.98 -1.50
C GLY A 29 -7.02 -4.03 -1.76
N ASP A 30 -6.85 -4.79 -2.83
CA ASP A 30 -7.78 -5.83 -3.26
C ASP A 30 -7.43 -7.23 -2.72
N SER A 31 -6.23 -7.41 -2.16
CA SER A 31 -5.82 -8.67 -1.54
C SER A 31 -6.30 -8.77 -0.09
N LEU A 32 -7.47 -9.37 0.09
CA LEU A 32 -8.04 -9.67 1.41
C LEU A 32 -7.08 -10.45 2.31
N LEU A 33 -6.30 -11.39 1.73
CA LEU A 33 -5.30 -12.17 2.45
C LEU A 33 -4.21 -11.26 3.05
N VAL A 34 -3.62 -10.38 2.24
CA VAL A 34 -2.55 -9.47 2.69
C VAL A 34 -3.09 -8.53 3.76
N ILE A 35 -4.26 -7.94 3.54
CA ILE A 35 -4.89 -7.04 4.51
C ILE A 35 -5.14 -7.76 5.84
N ARG A 36 -5.71 -8.96 5.82
CA ARG A 36 -5.96 -9.74 7.04
C ARG A 36 -4.68 -10.18 7.73
N GLN A 37 -3.63 -10.48 6.98
CA GLN A 37 -2.31 -10.81 7.55
C GLN A 37 -1.66 -9.60 8.21
N VAL A 38 -1.67 -8.43 7.58
CA VAL A 38 -1.12 -7.18 8.14
C VAL A 38 -1.87 -6.76 9.40
N LYS A 39 -3.20 -6.90 9.40
CA LYS A 39 -4.07 -6.70 10.59
C LYS A 39 -3.84 -7.73 11.71
N GLY A 40 -3.06 -8.78 11.46
CA GLY A 40 -2.81 -9.85 12.44
C GLY A 40 -3.96 -10.85 12.61
N ILE A 41 -5.02 -10.74 11.82
CA ILE A 41 -6.16 -11.67 11.82
C ILE A 41 -5.69 -13.04 11.29
N TYR A 42 -4.87 -13.03 10.24
CA TYR A 42 -4.33 -14.24 9.62
C TYR A 42 -2.82 -14.39 9.82
N GLY A 43 -2.39 -15.63 10.05
CA GLY A 43 -0.99 -16.01 10.00
C GLY A 43 -0.45 -16.07 8.57
N ALA A 44 0.81 -15.67 8.39
CA ALA A 44 1.56 -15.95 7.17
C ALA A 44 2.39 -17.23 7.37
N LYS A 45 2.16 -18.25 6.54
CA LYS A 45 2.85 -19.56 6.66
C LYS A 45 4.27 -19.53 6.09
N SER A 46 4.47 -18.88 4.95
CA SER A 46 5.78 -18.78 4.29
C SER A 46 6.70 -17.82 5.03
N THR A 47 7.96 -18.23 5.27
CA THR A 47 9.00 -17.39 5.88
C THR A 47 9.16 -16.06 5.15
N ARG A 48 9.10 -16.07 3.81
CA ARG A 48 9.17 -14.87 2.97
C ARG A 48 7.98 -13.94 3.23
N LEU A 49 6.76 -14.47 3.25
CA LEU A 49 5.55 -13.66 3.52
C LEU A 49 5.56 -13.08 4.93
N ARG A 50 6.04 -13.83 5.94
CA ARG A 50 6.22 -13.30 7.30
C ARG A 50 7.18 -12.12 7.31
N GLY A 51 8.31 -12.23 6.59
CA GLY A 51 9.28 -11.15 6.47
C GLY A 51 8.66 -9.88 5.87
N LEU A 52 7.96 -10.00 4.75
CA LEU A 52 7.26 -8.88 4.10
C LEU A 52 6.19 -8.26 5.02
N ARG A 53 5.34 -9.10 5.63
CA ARG A 53 4.32 -8.63 6.58
C ARG A 53 4.94 -7.84 7.72
N ASN A 54 6.03 -8.34 8.29
CA ASN A 54 6.70 -7.69 9.41
C ASN A 54 7.31 -6.35 8.98
N ALA A 55 7.95 -6.27 7.80
CA ALA A 55 8.46 -5.03 7.25
C ALA A 55 7.35 -3.98 7.05
N VAL A 56 6.21 -4.38 6.45
CA VAL A 56 5.05 -3.50 6.30
C VAL A 56 4.55 -3.00 7.65
N ARG A 57 4.41 -3.88 8.65
CA ARG A 57 3.97 -3.47 10.00
C ARG A 57 4.93 -2.50 10.68
N THR A 58 6.24 -2.65 10.48
CA THR A 58 7.24 -1.70 11.00
C THR A 58 7.07 -0.32 10.38
N GLU A 59 6.86 -0.22 9.06
CA GLU A 59 6.64 1.07 8.40
C GLU A 59 5.31 1.71 8.82
N LEU A 60 4.23 0.92 8.93
CA LEU A 60 2.95 1.43 9.42
C LEU A 60 3.04 1.95 10.87
N ALA A 61 3.87 1.33 11.71
CA ALA A 61 4.11 1.83 13.06
C ALA A 61 4.83 3.19 13.06
N ARG A 62 5.70 3.46 12.08
CA ARG A 62 6.36 4.78 11.92
C ARG A 62 5.39 5.87 11.48
N VAL A 63 4.42 5.52 10.63
CA VAL A 63 3.35 6.43 10.19
C VAL A 63 2.43 6.82 11.35
N GLY A 64 2.27 5.92 12.33
CA GLY A 64 1.45 6.17 13.52
C GLY A 64 -0.04 5.99 13.22
N ASN A 65 -0.68 6.99 12.58
CA ASN A 65 -2.10 6.97 12.26
C ASN A 65 -2.35 6.52 10.82
N PHE A 66 -2.98 5.38 10.64
CA PHE A 66 -3.37 4.86 9.33
C PHE A 66 -4.70 4.09 9.38
N SER A 67 -5.35 3.99 8.21
CA SER A 67 -6.48 3.09 7.99
C SER A 67 -6.12 2.09 6.88
N LEU A 68 -6.61 0.86 6.99
CA LEU A 68 -6.35 -0.21 6.03
C LEU A 68 -7.64 -0.92 5.66
N HIS A 69 -8.06 -0.81 4.40
CA HIS A 69 -9.34 -1.29 3.90
C HIS A 69 -9.20 -2.19 2.69
N HIS A 70 -10.03 -3.23 2.66
CA HIS A 70 -10.18 -4.07 1.48
C HIS A 70 -11.19 -3.42 0.55
N ILE A 71 -10.88 -3.41 -0.75
CA ILE A 71 -11.76 -2.93 -1.83
C ILE A 71 -11.87 -4.02 -2.90
N ASP A 72 -12.92 -3.96 -3.71
CA ASP A 72 -13.05 -4.89 -4.82
C ASP A 72 -11.98 -4.62 -5.89
N ARG A 73 -11.59 -5.68 -6.61
CA ARG A 73 -10.51 -5.57 -7.60
C ARG A 73 -10.82 -4.58 -8.73
N GLN A 74 -12.10 -4.41 -9.05
CA GLN A 74 -12.56 -3.44 -10.05
C GLN A 74 -12.24 -2.00 -9.63
N ASP A 75 -12.24 -1.72 -8.31
CA ASP A 75 -11.95 -0.41 -7.74
C ASP A 75 -10.44 -0.17 -7.58
N ASN A 76 -9.62 -1.23 -7.56
CA ASN A 76 -8.17 -1.15 -7.39
C ASN A 76 -7.39 -0.97 -8.70
N GLY A 77 -8.06 -0.63 -9.80
CA GLY A 77 -7.48 -0.64 -11.15
C GLY A 77 -6.25 0.26 -11.32
N HIS A 78 -6.13 1.37 -10.57
CA HIS A 78 -4.95 2.23 -10.62
C HIS A 78 -3.70 1.54 -10.06
N ALA A 79 -3.80 0.93 -8.88
CA ALA A 79 -2.69 0.22 -8.25
C ALA A 79 -2.31 -1.03 -9.05
N ASP A 80 -3.28 -1.77 -9.58
CA ASP A 80 -3.03 -2.93 -10.44
C ASP A 80 -2.23 -2.53 -11.70
N ARG A 81 -2.60 -1.41 -12.35
CA ARG A 81 -1.84 -0.90 -13.51
C ARG A 81 -0.39 -0.56 -13.14
N LEU A 82 -0.15 0.07 -11.99
CA LEU A 82 1.20 0.41 -11.55
C LEU A 82 2.01 -0.85 -11.19
N ALA A 83 1.40 -1.80 -10.51
CA ALA A 83 2.03 -3.07 -10.16
C ALA A 83 2.43 -3.85 -11.41
N ASN A 84 1.52 -3.96 -12.40
CA ASN A 84 1.81 -4.64 -13.66
C ASN A 84 2.93 -3.95 -14.43
N ARG A 85 2.93 -2.61 -14.55
CA ARG A 85 4.04 -1.87 -15.18
C ARG A 85 5.39 -2.16 -14.49
N ALA A 86 5.41 -2.24 -13.17
CA ALA A 86 6.63 -2.53 -12.42
C ALA A 86 7.10 -3.99 -12.61
N LEU A 87 6.20 -4.93 -12.90
CA LEU A 87 6.52 -6.31 -13.24
C LEU A 87 7.00 -6.43 -14.68
N ASP A 88 6.36 -5.74 -15.63
CA ASP A 88 6.76 -5.70 -17.05
C ASP A 88 8.16 -5.09 -17.23
N GLN A 89 8.52 -4.09 -16.41
CA GLN A 89 9.88 -3.55 -16.37
C GLN A 89 10.92 -4.54 -15.82
N LYS A 90 10.49 -5.60 -15.13
CA LYS A 90 11.37 -6.59 -14.48
C LYS A 90 11.54 -7.89 -15.26
N ASN A 91 10.83 -8.10 -16.37
CA ASN A 91 10.96 -9.28 -17.23
C ASN A 91 10.56 -8.90 -18.68
N THR A 92 11.29 -9.20 -19.75
CA THR A 92 12.19 -10.35 -19.92
C THR A 92 13.13 -10.09 -21.09
N LEU A 93 14.44 -9.98 -20.86
CA LEU A 93 15.40 -10.46 -21.86
C LEU A 93 15.45 -11.98 -21.68
N VAL A 94 14.52 -12.70 -22.30
CA VAL A 94 14.87 -14.07 -22.71
C VAL A 94 15.75 -13.87 -23.93
N GLU A 95 17.05 -13.72 -23.71
CA GLU A 95 17.98 -13.97 -24.80
C GLU A 95 17.87 -15.46 -25.11
N CYS A 96 17.25 -15.80 -26.23
CA CYS A 96 17.53 -17.07 -26.88
C CYS A 96 19.05 -17.15 -27.00
N ALA A 97 19.67 -18.17 -26.38
CA ALA A 97 21.09 -18.39 -26.52
C ALA A 97 21.45 -18.49 -28.02
N THR A 98 22.60 -17.93 -28.41
CA THR A 98 23.05 -17.85 -29.80
C THR A 98 22.87 -19.19 -30.53
N HIS A 99 21.89 -19.27 -31.43
CA HIS A 99 21.70 -20.44 -32.28
C HIS A 99 22.52 -20.29 -33.57
N PRO A 100 23.30 -21.30 -33.97
CA PRO A 100 24.00 -21.28 -35.24
C PRO A 100 23.01 -21.61 -36.36
N GLY A 101 22.29 -20.60 -36.87
CA GLY A 101 21.48 -20.76 -38.09
C GLY A 101 20.21 -19.92 -38.10
N ARG A 102 19.95 -19.25 -39.22
CA ARG A 102 18.85 -18.28 -39.38
C ARG A 102 17.43 -18.86 -39.36
N ASN A 103 17.24 -20.19 -39.25
CA ASN A 103 15.91 -20.82 -39.33
C ASN A 103 15.72 -21.92 -38.26
N ALA A 104 15.52 -21.57 -36.99
CA ALA A 104 15.15 -22.57 -35.97
C ALA A 104 14.26 -21.97 -34.87
N CYS A 105 13.02 -21.62 -35.23
CA CYS A 105 11.90 -21.58 -34.29
C CYS A 105 10.66 -22.08 -35.05
N THR A 106 10.17 -23.27 -34.68
CA THR A 106 8.79 -23.73 -34.95
C THR A 106 8.03 -23.71 -33.64
#